data_AF-A0A1D6ITC0-F1
#
_entry.id   AF-A0A1D6ITC0-F1
#
_cell.length_a   1.000
_cell.length_b   1.000
_cell.length_c   1.000
_cell.angle_alpha   90.00
_cell.angle_beta   90.00
_cell.angle_gamma   90.00
#
_symmetry.space_group_name_H-M   'P 1'
#
loop_
_entity.id
_entity.type
_entity.pdbx_description
1 polymer ?
#
loop_
_entity_poly.entity_id
_entity_poly.type
_entity_poly.pdbx_seq_one_letter_code
_entity_poly.pdbx_strand_id
1 'polypeptide(L)'
;MSTPSADLHLLPETGVENMRTSKSLHAELKRELLKLNTVLKLPDNVLFLANQFLEYILNNYLVVREPQSILHAFNIALCWRAASFLKYTELDHRESLALASDGLNYECNEAPS
;
A
#
# COMPACT_ATOMS: atom_id res chain seq x y z
N MET A 1 10.93 -61.08 7.75
CA MET A 1 11.62 -59.89 8.30
C MET A 1 11.10 -58.69 7.54
N SER A 2 10.57 -57.72 8.30
CA SER A 2 9.60 -56.74 7.87
C SER A 2 10.20 -55.56 7.10
N THR A 3 9.42 -55.07 6.12
CA THR A 3 9.35 -53.79 5.41
C THR A 3 10.42 -52.69 5.66
N PRO A 4 10.89 -51.97 4.61
CA PRO A 4 11.55 -50.69 4.80
C PRO A 4 10.55 -49.62 5.24
N SER A 5 10.94 -48.87 6.26
CA SER A 5 10.22 -47.78 6.90
C SER A 5 9.87 -46.69 5.89
N ALA A 6 8.60 -46.61 5.52
CA ALA A 6 7.98 -45.36 5.12
C ALA A 6 7.79 -44.54 6.40
N ASP A 7 8.34 -43.32 6.43
CA ASP A 7 7.81 -42.15 7.14
C ASP A 7 8.87 -41.03 7.04
N LEU A 8 9.16 -40.61 5.79
CA LEU A 8 9.54 -39.23 5.58
C LEU A 8 8.24 -38.44 5.74
N HIS A 9 7.94 -38.09 6.99
CA HIS A 9 6.87 -37.17 7.34
C HIS A 9 7.06 -35.91 6.50
N LEU A 10 6.29 -35.81 5.42
CA LEU A 10 5.92 -34.56 4.80
C LEU A 10 5.34 -33.74 5.94
N LEU A 11 6.11 -32.78 6.43
CA LEU A 11 5.55 -31.71 7.23
C LEU A 11 4.38 -31.16 6.41
N PRO A 12 3.16 -31.08 6.97
CA PRO A 12 2.15 -30.29 6.31
C PRO A 12 2.74 -28.89 6.23
N GLU A 13 2.92 -28.40 5.01
CA GLU A 13 3.05 -26.98 4.69
C GLU A 13 1.90 -26.29 5.43
N THR A 14 2.20 -25.84 6.64
CA THR A 14 1.20 -25.44 7.62
C THR A 14 0.68 -24.13 7.09
N GLY A 15 -0.56 -24.19 6.60
CA GLY A 15 -1.43 -23.09 6.23
C GLY A 15 -0.78 -21.72 6.22
N VAL A 16 -0.27 -21.31 5.07
CA VAL A 16 -0.51 -19.93 4.68
C VAL A 16 -2.02 -19.86 4.46
N GLU A 17 -2.78 -19.64 5.54
CA GLU A 17 -4.11 -19.09 5.40
C GLU A 17 -3.98 -17.96 4.38
N ASN A 18 -4.85 -17.96 3.37
CA ASN A 18 -4.84 -17.00 2.28
C ASN A 18 -5.17 -15.63 2.89
N MET A 19 -4.20 -15.02 3.59
CA MET A 19 -4.36 -13.83 4.40
C MET A 19 -4.41 -12.68 3.40
N ARG A 20 -5.61 -12.44 2.90
CA ARG A 20 -5.91 -11.36 1.96
C ARG A 20 -6.19 -10.11 2.76
N THR A 21 -5.86 -8.96 2.17
CA THR A 21 -6.32 -7.68 2.70
C THR A 21 -7.85 -7.70 2.83
N SER A 22 -8.36 -7.32 4.00
CA SER A 22 -9.81 -7.28 4.22
C SER A 22 -10.50 -6.35 3.22
N LYS A 23 -11.71 -6.72 2.76
CA LYS A 23 -12.49 -5.90 1.82
C LYS A 23 -12.78 -4.50 2.34
N SER A 24 -12.96 -4.36 3.66
CA SER A 24 -13.17 -3.06 4.30
C SER A 24 -11.92 -2.18 4.20
N LEU A 25 -10.73 -2.74 4.47
CA LEU A 25 -9.46 -2.02 4.32
C LEU A 25 -9.16 -1.66 2.86
N HIS A 26 -9.51 -2.52 1.90
CA HIS A 26 -9.42 -2.18 0.47
C HIS A 26 -10.27 -0.95 0.13
N ALA A 27 -11.54 -0.95 0.52
CA ALA A 27 -12.44 0.19 0.28
C ALA A 27 -11.99 1.48 0.98
N GLU A 28 -11.37 1.35 2.16
CA GLU A 28 -10.77 2.46 2.89
C GLU A 28 -9.56 3.03 2.18
N LEU A 29 -8.58 2.20 1.79
CA LEU A 29 -7.38 2.65 1.09
C LEU A 29 -7.71 3.37 -0.22
N LYS A 30 -8.69 2.86 -0.98
CA LYS A 30 -9.21 3.54 -2.17
C LYS A 30 -9.77 4.92 -1.86
N ARG A 31 -10.59 5.02 -0.81
CA ARG A 31 -11.21 6.28 -0.40
C ARG A 31 -10.17 7.28 0.07
N GLU A 32 -9.21 6.82 0.86
CA GLU A 32 -8.10 7.64 1.37
C GLU A 32 -7.20 8.13 0.24
N LEU A 33 -6.90 7.29 -0.75
CA LEU A 33 -6.15 7.70 -1.94
C LEU A 33 -6.88 8.78 -2.75
N LEU A 34 -8.21 8.68 -2.88
CA LEU A 34 -9.03 9.71 -3.51
C LEU A 34 -9.00 11.03 -2.73
N LYS A 35 -9.14 10.98 -1.40
CA LYS A 35 -9.02 12.18 -0.54
C LYS A 35 -7.64 12.82 -0.67
N LEU A 36 -6.58 12.02 -0.63
CA LEU A 36 -5.22 12.50 -0.82
C LEU A 36 -5.08 13.21 -2.17
N ASN A 37 -5.67 12.65 -3.24
CA ASN A 37 -5.65 13.31 -4.54
C ASN A 37 -6.36 14.67 -4.55
N THR A 38 -7.46 14.85 -3.80
CA THR A 38 -8.13 16.17 -3.72
C THR A 38 -7.25 17.24 -3.10
N VAL A 39 -6.36 16.84 -2.19
CA VAL A 39 -5.41 17.71 -1.50
C VAL A 39 -4.18 17.98 -2.37
N LEU A 40 -3.60 16.92 -2.95
CA LEU A 40 -2.40 17.02 -3.81
C LEU A 40 -2.69 17.53 -5.23
N LYS A 41 -3.96 17.52 -5.65
CA LYS A 41 -4.42 17.95 -6.98
C LYS A 41 -3.66 17.28 -8.13
N LEU A 42 -3.37 15.98 -8.00
CA LEU A 42 -2.61 15.28 -9.03
C LEU A 42 -3.45 15.14 -10.32
N PRO A 43 -2.80 15.15 -11.49
CA PRO A 43 -3.45 14.84 -12.76
C PRO A 43 -4.12 13.46 -12.77
N ASP A 44 -5.20 13.32 -13.54
CA ASP A 44 -6.01 12.09 -13.59
C ASP A 44 -5.20 10.83 -13.95
N ASN A 45 -4.19 10.96 -14.83
CA ASN A 45 -3.33 9.83 -15.20
C ASN A 45 -2.45 9.35 -14.03
N VAL A 46 -2.00 10.27 -13.16
CA VAL A 46 -1.24 9.93 -11.94
C VAL A 46 -2.14 9.22 -10.95
N LEU A 47 -3.34 9.74 -10.69
CA LEU A 47 -4.31 9.08 -9.81
C LEU A 47 -4.72 7.69 -10.35
N PHE A 48 -4.94 7.58 -11.66
CA PHE A 48 -5.26 6.31 -12.30
C PHE A 48 -4.15 5.27 -12.07
N LEU A 49 -2.89 5.64 -12.31
CA LEU A 49 -1.77 4.72 -12.10
C LEU A 49 -1.56 4.38 -10.62
N ALA A 50 -1.74 5.32 -9.70
CA ALA A 50 -1.68 5.06 -8.26
C ALA A 50 -2.74 4.03 -7.82
N ASN A 51 -3.96 4.12 -8.36
CA ASN A 51 -5.01 3.11 -8.13
C ASN A 51 -4.63 1.75 -8.71
N GLN A 52 -4.01 1.70 -9.89
CA GLN A 52 -3.54 0.43 -10.47
C GLN A 52 -2.45 -0.23 -9.61
N PHE A 53 -1.53 0.55 -9.05
CA PHE A 53 -0.54 0.03 -8.09
C PHE A 53 -1.20 -0.46 -6.80
N LEU A 54 -2.17 0.28 -6.26
CA LEU A 54 -2.94 -0.14 -5.09
C LEU A 54 -3.63 -1.49 -5.34
N GLU A 55 -4.35 -1.62 -6.47
CA GLU A 55 -5.00 -2.87 -6.86
C GLU A 55 -4.02 -4.03 -6.98
N TYR A 56 -2.89 -3.81 -7.65
CA TYR A 56 -1.87 -4.83 -7.75
C TYR A 56 -1.39 -5.29 -6.37
N ILE A 57 -1.10 -4.35 -5.47
CA ILE A 57 -0.63 -4.67 -4.13
C ILE A 57 -1.68 -5.45 -3.35
N LEU A 58 -2.92 -4.99 -3.33
CA LEU A 58 -4.00 -5.62 -2.56
C LEU A 58 -4.38 -7.03 -3.07
N ASN A 59 -4.13 -7.31 -4.36
CA ASN A 59 -4.37 -8.62 -4.95
C ASN A 59 -3.21 -9.61 -4.74
N ASN A 60 -1.99 -9.13 -4.47
CA ASN A 60 -0.79 -9.98 -4.40
C ASN A 60 -0.13 -10.01 -3.02
N TYR A 61 -0.40 -9.02 -2.17
CA TYR A 61 0.21 -8.86 -0.86
C TYR A 61 -0.83 -8.56 0.22
N LEU A 62 -0.54 -9.00 1.44
CA LEU A 62 -1.31 -8.63 2.61
C LEU A 62 -0.94 -7.22 3.07
N VAL A 63 -1.93 -6.36 3.15
CA VAL A 63 -1.85 -5.09 3.85
C VAL A 63 -2.64 -5.21 5.15
N VAL A 64 -1.99 -4.89 6.27
CA VAL A 64 -2.60 -4.87 7.60
C VAL A 64 -2.97 -3.44 7.98
N ARG A 65 -4.00 -3.29 8.81
CA ARG A 65 -4.57 -1.98 9.16
C ARG A 65 -3.67 -1.12 10.04
N GLU A 66 -2.88 -1.75 10.91
CA GLU A 66 -2.12 -1.06 11.94
C GLU A 66 -0.61 -1.23 11.75
N PRO A 67 0.18 -0.19 12.08
CA PRO A 67 -0.24 1.14 12.52
C PRO A 67 -0.81 2.03 11.39
N GLN A 68 -1.73 2.94 11.73
CA GLN A 68 -2.39 3.83 10.76
C GLN A 68 -1.39 4.74 10.01
N SER A 69 -0.32 5.17 10.67
CA SER A 69 0.77 5.94 10.05
C SER A 69 1.43 5.21 8.87
N ILE A 70 1.49 3.87 8.88
CA ILE A 70 1.97 3.10 7.73
C ILE A 70 1.00 3.20 6.55
N LEU A 71 -0.32 3.19 6.79
CA LEU A 71 -1.31 3.37 5.72
C LEU A 71 -1.25 4.76 5.11
N HIS A 72 -1.01 5.80 5.93
CA HIS A 72 -0.78 7.16 5.46
C HIS A 72 0.46 7.22 4.55
N ALA A 73 1.59 6.67 5.01
CA ALA A 73 2.84 6.62 4.26
C ALA A 73 2.66 5.84 2.95
N PHE A 74 1.92 4.73 3.02
CA PHE A 74 1.64 3.86 1.88
C PHE A 74 0.89 4.60 0.76
N ASN A 75 -0.17 5.33 1.08
CA ASN A 75 -0.91 6.11 0.07
C ASN A 75 -0.05 7.23 -0.55
N ILE A 76 0.74 7.95 0.26
CA ILE A 76 1.67 8.96 -0.24
C ILE A 76 2.71 8.34 -1.18
N ALA A 77 3.31 7.22 -0.77
CA ALA A 77 4.30 6.52 -1.57
C ALA A 77 3.73 6.03 -2.91
N LEU A 78 2.46 5.61 -2.95
CA LEU A 78 1.77 5.25 -4.21
C LEU A 78 1.65 6.46 -5.15
N CYS A 79 1.27 7.62 -4.65
CA CYS A 79 1.22 8.86 -5.42
C CYS A 79 2.59 9.25 -5.97
N TRP A 80 3.63 9.25 -5.13
CA TRP A 80 5.00 9.54 -5.54
C TRP A 80 5.50 8.55 -6.59
N ARG A 81 5.23 7.25 -6.39
CA ARG A 81 5.65 6.22 -7.35
C ARG A 81 4.95 6.38 -8.69
N ALA A 82 3.65 6.67 -8.70
CA ALA A 82 2.89 6.93 -9.92
C ALA A 82 3.39 8.17 -10.66
N ALA A 83 3.61 9.27 -9.93
CA ALA A 83 4.16 10.50 -10.49
C ALA A 83 5.55 10.27 -11.11
N SER A 84 6.45 9.62 -10.36
CA SER A 84 7.79 9.26 -10.83
C SER A 84 7.75 8.38 -12.08
N PHE A 85 6.88 7.36 -12.11
CA PHE A 85 6.73 6.46 -13.25
C PHE A 85 6.26 7.20 -14.51
N LEU A 86 5.38 8.18 -14.36
CA LEU A 86 4.87 9.03 -15.44
C LEU A 86 5.75 10.25 -15.74
N LYS A 87 6.90 10.38 -15.07
CA LYS A 87 7.82 11.52 -15.17
C LYS A 87 7.14 12.86 -14.86
N TYR A 88 6.16 12.86 -13.95
CA TYR A 88 5.54 14.06 -13.42
C TYR A 88 6.47 14.68 -12.36
N THR A 89 7.04 15.85 -12.66
CA THR A 89 8.10 16.49 -11.88
C THR A 89 7.63 17.58 -10.91
N GLU A 90 6.35 17.96 -10.97
CA GLU A 90 5.80 19.07 -10.16
C GLU A 90 5.39 18.62 -8.75
N LEU A 91 5.44 17.32 -8.45
CA LEU A 91 5.09 16.79 -7.14
C LEU A 91 6.30 16.85 -6.18
N ASP A 92 6.37 17.91 -5.38
CA ASP A 92 7.36 18.03 -4.31
C ASP A 92 7.00 17.12 -3.11
N HIS A 93 7.95 16.32 -2.65
CA HIS A 93 7.72 15.36 -1.57
C HIS A 93 7.45 16.03 -0.22
N ARG A 94 8.15 17.13 0.09
CA ARG A 94 7.99 17.84 1.36
C ARG A 94 6.67 18.60 1.40
N GLU A 95 6.32 19.26 0.30
CA GLU A 95 5.02 19.94 0.15
C GLU A 95 3.87 18.94 0.22
N SER A 96 3.98 17.79 -0.46
CA SER A 96 2.92 16.77 -0.41
C SER A 96 2.73 16.16 0.99
N LEU A 97 3.80 15.99 1.77
CA LEU A 97 3.71 15.61 3.18
C LEU A 97 2.99 16.67 4.01
N ALA A 98 3.37 17.95 3.86
CA ALA A 98 2.75 19.06 4.58
C ALA A 98 1.25 19.17 4.25
N LEU A 99 0.90 19.12 2.95
CA LEU A 99 -0.48 19.17 2.50
C LEU A 99 -1.32 17.99 3.03
N ALA A 100 -0.76 16.78 3.04
CA ALA A 100 -1.45 15.61 3.59
C ALA A 100 -1.65 15.73 5.11
N SER A 101 -0.67 16.28 5.84
CA SER A 101 -0.79 16.54 7.28
C SER A 101 -1.86 17.60 7.56
N ASP A 102 -1.78 18.77 6.92
CA ASP A 102 -2.69 19.89 7.14
C ASP A 102 -4.13 19.60 6.66
N GLY A 103 -4.26 18.90 5.53
CA GLY A 103 -5.56 18.65 4.90
C GLY A 103 -6.27 17.39 5.39
N LEU A 104 -5.55 16.38 5.86
CA LEU A 104 -6.10 15.06 6.18
C LEU A 104 -5.66 14.51 7.55
N ASN A 105 -4.84 15.25 8.32
CA ASN A 105 -4.22 14.80 9.56
C ASN A 105 -3.36 13.54 9.37
N TYR A 106 -2.66 13.42 8.24
CA TYR A 106 -1.74 12.31 8.02
C TYR A 106 -0.54 12.40 8.96
N GLU A 107 -0.31 11.32 9.70
CA GLU A 107 0.83 11.12 10.57
C GLU A 107 2.03 10.56 9.78
N CYS A 108 2.65 11.37 8.92
CA CYS A 108 3.85 10.99 8.18
C CYS A 108 4.88 12.12 8.15
N ASN A 109 6.12 11.77 8.47
CA ASN A 109 7.27 12.66 8.40
C ASN A 109 8.35 12.01 7.53
N GLU A 110 9.13 12.83 6.84
CA GLU A 110 10.37 12.36 6.21
C GLU A 110 11.33 11.83 7.29
N ALA A 111 12.01 10.71 7.00
CA ALA A 111 13.07 10.25 7.86
C ALA A 111 14.18 11.32 7.89
N PRO A 112 14.76 11.63 9.07
CA PRO A 112 15.90 12.53 9.14
C PRO A 112 17.04 11.96 8.28
N SER A 113 17.66 12.85 7.51
CA SER A 113 18.79 12.54 6.60
C SER A 113 20.13 12.52 7.33
#